data_AF-A0A842QTD0-F1
#
_entry.id   AF-A0A842QTD0-F1
#
_cell.length_a   1.000
_cell.length_b   1.000
_cell.length_c   1.000
_cell.angle_alpha   90.00
_cell.angle_beta   90.00
_cell.angle_gamma   90.00
#
_symmetry.space_group_name_H-M   'P 1'
#
loop_
_entity.id
_entity.type
_entity.pdbx_description
1 polymer ?
#
loop_
_entity_poly.entity_id
_entity_poly.type
_entity_poly.pdbx_seq_one_letter_code
_entity_poly.pdbx_strand_id
1 'polypeptide(L)'
;MTKTSNPGRKLSVIGKTRNIVVTFFENLLERKFSDAERELESLKERPFPDEEYREGYINAFDGLLLSVRSGDERDFYNRIHMSDKTLKGYIVDFKEMRKQPIRTQFDQGYFSAWMDILQYKINTEDED
;
A
#
# COMPACT_ATOMS: atom_id res chain seq x y z
N MET A 1 24.19 11.60 -11.44
CA MET A 1 23.06 10.88 -12.06
C MET A 1 22.03 10.65 -10.97
N THR A 2 21.05 11.54 -10.85
CA THR A 2 19.85 11.31 -10.04
C THR A 2 19.16 10.11 -10.66
N LYS A 3 19.14 8.97 -9.95
CA LYS A 3 18.27 7.86 -10.35
C LYS A 3 16.86 8.44 -10.29
N THR A 4 16.17 8.52 -11.43
CA THR A 4 14.74 8.83 -11.42
C THR A 4 14.07 7.71 -10.62
N SER A 5 13.71 7.99 -9.37
CA SER A 5 12.93 7.06 -8.57
C SER A 5 11.61 6.84 -9.33
N ASN A 6 11.16 5.59 -9.35
CA ASN A 6 9.84 5.27 -9.87
C ASN A 6 9.04 4.81 -8.65
N PRO A 7 8.25 5.70 -8.02
CA PRO A 7 7.53 5.39 -6.79
C PRO A 7 6.62 4.15 -6.92
N GLY A 8 6.08 3.92 -8.12
CA GLY A 8 5.25 2.77 -8.45
C GLY A 8 5.99 1.48 -8.82
N ARG A 9 7.33 1.45 -8.73
CA ARG A 9 8.12 0.27 -9.08
C ARG A 9 7.83 -0.89 -8.10
N LYS A 10 7.62 -2.10 -8.64
CA LYS A 10 7.32 -3.33 -7.88
C LYS A 10 6.01 -3.33 -7.09
N LEU A 11 5.12 -2.36 -7.32
CA LEU A 11 3.75 -2.46 -6.82
C LEU A 11 3.00 -3.61 -7.51
N SER A 12 2.10 -4.25 -6.78
CA SER A 12 1.29 -5.37 -7.23
C SER A 12 0.33 -4.98 -8.37
N VAL A 13 -0.11 -3.72 -8.40
CA VAL A 13 -0.94 -3.14 -9.45
C VAL A 13 -0.11 -2.55 -10.60
N ILE A 14 -0.72 -2.45 -11.78
CA ILE A 14 -0.07 -1.98 -13.02
C ILE A 14 -0.87 -0.87 -13.71
N GLY A 15 -0.24 -0.21 -14.68
CA GLY A 15 -0.89 0.77 -15.57
C GLY A 15 -1.65 1.86 -14.82
N LYS A 16 -2.90 2.10 -15.22
CA LYS A 16 -3.75 3.15 -14.65
C LYS A 16 -4.09 2.95 -13.17
N THR A 17 -4.17 1.70 -12.69
CA THR A 17 -4.41 1.39 -11.27
C THR A 17 -3.19 1.74 -10.42
N ARG A 18 -1.98 1.46 -10.93
CA ARG A 18 -0.74 1.87 -10.27
C ARG A 18 -0.63 3.37 -10.07
N ASN A 19 -1.02 4.15 -11.08
CA ASN A 19 -0.96 5.61 -10.99
C ASN A 19 -1.86 6.13 -9.87
N ILE A 20 -3.10 5.63 -9.77
CA ILE A 20 -4.01 5.98 -8.66
C ILE A 20 -3.41 5.61 -7.31
N VAL A 21 -2.86 4.40 -7.18
CA VAL A 21 -2.25 3.93 -5.93
C VAL A 21 -1.08 4.82 -5.51
N VAL A 22 -0.22 5.21 -6.45
CA VAL A 22 0.89 6.14 -6.18
C VAL A 22 0.37 7.49 -5.72
N THR A 23 -0.58 8.10 -6.44
CA THR A 23 -1.19 9.38 -6.06
C THR A 23 -1.90 9.30 -4.71
N PHE A 24 -2.56 8.19 -4.40
CA PHE A 24 -3.17 7.93 -3.09
C PHE A 24 -2.11 7.98 -1.99
N PHE A 25 -0.98 7.27 -2.16
CA PHE A 25 0.10 7.26 -1.17
C PHE A 25 0.76 8.63 -1.01
N GLU A 26 1.02 9.34 -2.11
CA GLU A 26 1.52 10.72 -2.07
C GLU A 26 0.61 11.62 -1.22
N ASN A 27 -0.69 11.67 -1.56
CA ASN A 27 -1.66 12.48 -0.83
C ASN A 27 -1.82 12.05 0.64
N LEU A 28 -1.81 10.75 0.91
CA LEU A 28 -1.95 10.21 2.25
C LEU A 28 -0.80 10.66 3.15
N LEU A 29 0.44 10.55 2.66
CA LEU A 29 1.64 10.87 3.42
C LEU A 29 1.86 12.37 3.56
N GLU A 30 1.42 13.17 2.58
CA GLU A 30 1.33 14.63 2.67
C GLU A 30 0.12 15.11 3.51
N ARG A 31 -0.66 14.17 4.08
CA ARG A 31 -1.84 14.45 4.91
C ARG A 31 -2.95 15.22 4.18
N LYS A 32 -2.98 15.15 2.84
CA LYS A 32 -4.06 15.64 1.97
C LYS A 32 -5.21 14.63 1.93
N PHE A 33 -5.83 14.40 3.08
CA PHE A 33 -6.75 13.28 3.27
C PHE A 33 -7.96 13.28 2.33
N SER A 34 -8.51 14.44 1.98
CA SER A 34 -9.63 14.54 1.05
C SER A 34 -9.23 14.16 -0.38
N ASP A 35 -7.99 14.43 -0.79
CA ASP A 35 -7.49 14.00 -2.10
C ASP A 35 -7.15 12.50 -2.09
N ALA A 36 -6.63 11.98 -0.97
CA ALA A 36 -6.44 10.54 -0.79
C ALA A 36 -7.79 9.79 -0.84
N GLU A 37 -8.84 10.29 -0.20
CA GLU A 37 -10.20 9.71 -0.30
C GLU A 37 -10.70 9.67 -1.74
N ARG A 38 -10.47 10.74 -2.53
CA ARG A 38 -10.86 10.78 -3.95
C ARG A 38 -10.15 9.72 -4.78
N GLU A 39 -8.87 9.51 -4.55
CA GLU A 39 -8.11 8.45 -5.23
C GLU A 39 -8.59 7.06 -4.80
N LEU A 40 -8.98 6.88 -3.53
CA LEU A 40 -9.54 5.61 -3.03
C LEU A 40 -10.90 5.31 -3.68
N GLU A 41 -11.78 6.29 -3.84
CA GLU A 41 -13.03 6.10 -4.60
C GLU A 41 -12.74 5.74 -6.06
N SER A 42 -11.75 6.41 -6.68
CA SER A 42 -11.32 6.08 -8.04
C SER A 42 -10.72 4.67 -8.15
N LEU A 43 -10.08 4.18 -7.09
CA LEU A 43 -9.52 2.84 -7.00
C LEU A 43 -10.62 1.77 -6.86
N LYS A 44 -11.71 2.05 -6.14
CA LYS A 44 -12.88 1.16 -6.00
C LYS A 44 -13.53 0.83 -7.35
N GLU A 45 -13.46 1.75 -8.30
CA GLU A 45 -13.98 1.57 -9.67
C GLU A 45 -13.02 0.80 -10.59
N ARG A 46 -11.79 0.48 -10.16
CA ARG A 46 -10.82 -0.22 -11.00
C ARG A 46 -11.15 -1.72 -11.09
N PRO A 47 -10.98 -2.32 -12.28
CA PRO A 47 -11.09 -3.77 -12.42
C PRO A 47 -9.89 -4.44 -11.76
N PHE A 48 -10.16 -5.51 -11.01
CA PHE A 48 -9.18 -6.46 -10.51
C PHE A 48 -9.50 -7.85 -11.08
N PRO A 49 -8.52 -8.77 -11.13
CA PRO A 49 -8.74 -10.11 -11.65
C PRO A 49 -9.76 -10.94 -10.87
N ASP A 50 -9.95 -10.62 -9.59
CA ASP A 50 -10.83 -11.32 -8.66
C ASP A 50 -11.53 -10.29 -7.75
N GLU A 51 -12.82 -10.50 -7.48
CA GLU A 51 -13.66 -9.59 -6.70
C GLU A 51 -13.29 -9.61 -5.21
N GLU A 52 -13.10 -10.80 -4.64
CA GLU A 52 -12.75 -10.96 -3.24
C GLU A 52 -11.33 -10.40 -2.99
N TYR A 53 -10.40 -10.57 -3.94
CA TYR A 53 -9.10 -9.88 -3.95
C TYR A 53 -9.27 -8.36 -3.93
N ARG A 54 -10.17 -7.80 -4.77
CA ARG A 54 -10.42 -6.36 -4.80
C ARG A 54 -10.88 -5.86 -3.44
N GLU A 55 -11.84 -6.55 -2.83
CA GLU A 55 -12.38 -6.18 -1.52
C GLU A 55 -11.28 -6.11 -0.45
N GLY A 56 -10.41 -7.13 -0.40
CA GLY A 56 -9.29 -7.14 0.53
C GLY A 56 -8.29 -6.01 0.29
N TYR A 57 -7.98 -5.74 -0.98
CA TYR A 57 -7.08 -4.65 -1.37
C TYR A 57 -7.63 -3.27 -0.98
N ILE A 58 -8.91 -3.02 -1.27
CA ILE A 58 -9.59 -1.76 -0.89
C ILE A 58 -9.69 -1.62 0.63
N ASN A 59 -10.05 -2.70 1.34
CA ASN A 59 -10.18 -2.69 2.79
C ASN A 59 -8.86 -2.29 3.49
N ALA A 60 -7.72 -2.75 2.98
CA ALA A 60 -6.42 -2.33 3.49
C ALA A 60 -6.14 -0.83 3.26
N PHE A 61 -6.59 -0.25 2.16
CA PHE A 61 -6.45 1.20 1.89
C PHE A 61 -7.33 2.04 2.83
N ASP A 62 -8.57 1.61 3.09
CA ASP A 62 -9.44 2.26 4.10
C ASP A 62 -8.77 2.23 5.48
N GLY A 63 -8.24 1.07 5.89
CA GLY A 63 -7.53 0.92 7.17
C GLY A 63 -6.27 1.78 7.26
N LEU A 64 -5.49 1.84 6.17
CA LEU A 64 -4.28 2.67 6.09
C LEU A 64 -4.62 4.16 6.17
N LEU A 65 -5.67 4.62 5.47
CA LEU A 65 -6.16 5.99 5.54
C LEU A 65 -6.55 6.39 6.97
N LEU A 66 -7.32 5.53 7.63
CA LEU A 66 -7.73 5.74 9.03
C LEU A 66 -6.52 5.79 9.95
N SER A 67 -5.57 4.88 9.77
CA SER A 67 -4.36 4.80 10.60
C SER A 67 -3.50 6.06 10.50
N VAL A 68 -3.16 6.52 9.28
CA VAL A 68 -2.33 7.72 9.10
C VAL A 68 -3.07 8.98 9.57
N ARG A 69 -4.40 9.01 9.40
CA ARG A 69 -5.24 10.14 9.85
C ARG A 69 -5.32 10.23 11.36
N SER A 70 -5.51 9.10 12.05
CA SER A 70 -5.58 9.04 13.51
C SER A 70 -4.24 9.38 14.15
N GLY A 71 -3.14 8.95 13.53
CA GLY A 71 -1.81 9.00 14.14
C GLY A 71 -1.67 8.11 15.37
N ASP A 72 -2.58 7.16 15.59
CA ASP A 72 -2.56 6.28 16.76
C ASP A 72 -1.36 5.35 16.69
N GLU A 73 -0.46 5.46 17.67
CA GLU A 73 0.79 4.68 17.74
C GLU A 73 0.57 3.17 17.94
N ARG A 74 -0.67 2.75 18.24
CA ARG A 74 -1.04 1.33 18.32
C ARG A 74 -1.28 0.73 16.94
N ASP A 75 -1.59 1.55 15.95
CA ASP A 75 -1.80 1.10 14.59
C ASP A 75 -0.49 0.65 13.95
N PHE A 76 -0.55 -0.44 13.18
CA PHE A 76 0.65 -1.05 12.60
C PHE A 76 1.49 -0.04 11.82
N TYR A 77 0.88 0.76 10.94
CA TYR A 77 1.62 1.70 10.10
C TYR A 77 2.37 2.77 10.92
N ASN A 78 1.73 3.34 11.94
CA ASN A 78 2.31 4.41 12.75
C ASN A 78 3.38 3.88 13.71
N ARG A 79 3.30 2.61 14.10
CA ARG A 79 4.21 1.98 15.07
C ARG A 79 5.55 1.55 14.48
N ILE A 80 5.58 1.18 13.20
CA ILE A 80 6.77 0.54 12.62
C ILE A 80 7.93 1.51 12.41
N HIS A 81 9.15 1.00 12.60
CA HIS A 81 10.36 1.74 12.23
C HIS A 81 10.49 1.79 10.70
N MET A 82 10.46 2.99 10.15
CA MET A 82 10.61 3.27 8.71
C MET A 82 12.08 3.24 8.31
N SER A 83 12.71 2.06 8.41
CA SER A 83 14.03 1.82 7.85
C SER A 83 13.94 0.81 6.73
N ASP A 84 14.77 1.00 5.71
CA ASP A 84 14.78 0.22 4.50
C ASP A 84 14.90 -1.30 4.75
N LYS A 85 15.71 -1.70 5.74
CA LYS A 85 15.86 -3.10 6.18
C LYS A 85 14.59 -3.64 6.84
N THR A 86 13.95 -2.83 7.69
CA THR A 86 12.73 -3.22 8.40
C THR A 86 11.56 -3.39 7.42
N LEU A 87 11.37 -2.44 6.51
CA LEU A 87 10.32 -2.48 5.49
C LEU A 87 10.45 -3.71 4.58
N LYS A 88 11.68 -4.02 4.13
CA LYS A 88 11.97 -5.24 3.37
C LYS A 88 11.64 -6.52 4.16
N GLY A 89 11.89 -6.52 5.48
CA GLY A 89 11.51 -7.62 6.38
C GLY A 89 9.99 -7.87 6.37
N TYR A 90 9.19 -6.83 6.58
CA TYR A 90 7.72 -6.95 6.55
C TYR A 90 7.18 -7.41 5.19
N ILE A 91 7.78 -6.96 4.08
CA ILE A 91 7.40 -7.46 2.73
C ILE A 91 7.63 -8.97 2.63
N VAL A 92 8.73 -9.49 3.17
CA VAL A 92 8.98 -10.94 3.19
C VAL A 92 7.93 -11.65 4.06
N ASP A 93 7.66 -11.15 5.26
CA ASP A 93 6.69 -11.74 6.18
C ASP A 93 5.29 -11.81 5.55
N PHE A 94 4.81 -10.71 4.95
CA PHE A 94 3.53 -10.69 4.26
C PHE A 94 3.50 -11.61 3.04
N LYS A 95 4.61 -11.73 2.31
CA LYS A 95 4.72 -12.69 1.20
C LYS A 95 4.62 -14.14 1.69
N GLU A 96 5.21 -14.47 2.84
CA GLU A 96 5.07 -15.80 3.43
C GLU A 96 3.65 -16.04 3.97
N MET A 97 3.02 -15.04 4.59
CA MET A 97 1.61 -15.14 5.02
C MET A 97 0.67 -15.45 3.86
N ARG A 98 0.90 -14.81 2.70
CA ARG A 98 0.14 -15.06 1.47
C ARG A 98 0.30 -16.48 0.91
N LYS A 99 1.42 -17.17 1.17
CA LYS A 99 1.63 -18.54 0.70
C LYS A 99 0.94 -19.59 1.58
N GLN A 100 0.39 -19.20 2.72
CA GLN A 100 -0.24 -20.15 3.65
C GLN A 100 -1.53 -20.74 3.04
N PRO A 101 -1.81 -22.04 3.20
CA PRO A 101 -2.91 -22.73 2.50
C PRO A 101 -4.33 -22.26 2.84
N ILE A 102 -4.52 -21.52 3.94
CA ILE A 102 -5.84 -21.14 4.48
C ILE A 102 -6.23 -19.70 4.07
N ARG A 103 -5.56 -19.12 3.06
CA ARG A 103 -5.79 -17.72 2.65
C ARG A 103 -6.84 -17.62 1.56
N THR A 104 -7.86 -16.80 1.80
CA THR A 104 -8.86 -16.41 0.80
C THR A 104 -8.27 -15.42 -0.21
N GLN A 105 -8.97 -15.13 -1.31
CA GLN A 105 -8.49 -14.08 -2.22
C GLN A 105 -8.50 -12.71 -1.53
N PHE A 106 -9.40 -12.50 -0.55
CA PHE A 106 -9.43 -11.31 0.30
C PHE A 106 -8.08 -11.10 0.97
N ASP A 107 -7.57 -12.13 1.65
CA ASP A 107 -6.26 -12.05 2.32
C ASP A 107 -5.14 -11.75 1.31
N GLN A 108 -5.19 -12.31 0.10
CA GLN A 108 -4.21 -12.03 -0.95
C GLN A 108 -4.22 -10.56 -1.36
N GLY A 109 -5.40 -9.95 -1.51
CA GLY A 109 -5.57 -8.54 -1.81
C GLY A 109 -5.07 -7.65 -0.68
N TYR A 110 -5.51 -7.96 0.55
CA TYR A 110 -5.17 -7.23 1.76
C TYR A 110 -3.66 -7.14 1.99
N PHE A 111 -2.95 -8.28 1.95
CA PHE A 111 -1.49 -8.29 2.10
C PHE A 111 -0.75 -7.66 0.93
N SER A 112 -1.30 -7.71 -0.29
CA SER A 112 -0.70 -7.03 -1.43
C SER A 112 -0.73 -5.50 -1.28
N ALA A 113 -1.83 -4.94 -0.79
CA ALA A 113 -1.92 -3.52 -0.48
C ALA A 113 -0.89 -3.07 0.57
N TRP A 114 -0.71 -3.85 1.64
CA TRP A 114 0.32 -3.57 2.65
C TRP A 114 1.74 -3.65 2.09
N MET A 115 2.04 -4.66 1.26
CA MET A 115 3.33 -4.72 0.58
C MET A 115 3.55 -3.51 -0.34
N ASP A 116 2.50 -3.00 -0.98
CA ASP A 116 2.58 -1.87 -1.91
C ASP A 116 2.93 -0.56 -1.20
N ILE A 117 2.35 -0.23 -0.04
CA ILE A 117 2.76 0.97 0.72
C ILE A 117 4.20 0.85 1.24
N LEU A 118 4.61 -0.32 1.71
CA LEU A 118 5.98 -0.53 2.19
C LEU A 118 6.99 -0.41 1.04
N GLN A 119 6.65 -0.98 -0.12
CA GLN A 119 7.47 -0.88 -1.32
C GLN A 119 7.53 0.54 -1.87
N TYR A 120 6.42 1.28 -1.80
CA TYR A 120 6.38 2.71 -2.11
C TYR A 120 7.34 3.49 -1.19
N LYS A 121 7.27 3.29 0.12
CA LYS A 121 8.18 3.96 1.10
C LYS A 121 9.64 3.68 0.79
N ILE A 122 10.01 2.43 0.51
CA ILE A 122 11.37 2.06 0.06
C ILE A 122 11.77 2.83 -1.22
N ASN A 123 10.87 2.98 -2.18
CA ASN A 123 11.18 3.65 -3.44
C ASN A 123 11.36 5.18 -3.29
N THR A 124 10.78 5.79 -2.26
CA THR A 124 10.81 7.24 -2.03
C THR A 124 11.77 7.68 -0.92
N GLU A 125 12.16 6.79 0.00
CA GLU A 125 13.16 7.05 1.05
C GLU A 125 14.60 6.96 0.53
N ASP A 126 14.82 6.40 -0.66
CA ASP A 126 16.12 6.43 -1.38
C ASP A 126 16.54 7.85 -1.84
N GLU A 127 15.78 8.91 -1.48
CA GLU A 127 15.99 10.30 -1.91
C GLU A 127 16.62 11.24 -0.86
N ASP A 128 16.76 10.81 0.41
CA ASP A 128 17.37 11.60 1.49
C ASP A 128 18.82 11.19 1.83
#